data_AF-A0A9D6QSX5-F1
#
_entry.id   AF-A0A9D6QSX5-F1
#
_cell.length_a   1.000
_cell.length_b   1.000
_cell.length_c   1.000
_cell.angle_alpha   90.00
_cell.angle_beta   90.00
_cell.angle_gamma   90.00
#
_symmetry.space_group_name_H-M   'P 1'
#
loop_
_entity.id
_entity.type
_entity.pdbx_description
1 polymer ?
#
loop_
_entity_poly.entity_id
_entity_poly.type
_entity_poly.pdbx_seq_one_letter_code
_entity_poly.pdbx_strand_id
1 'polypeptide(L)'
;MNSKDDKTVWLKPPVPVTVRVEDGSAVPRELRFTESFRIGRDKGCEVQIKNPAVSKSHLEVRFDGDRWHLRDLNSSNGTYLNGVRIQEAPLSAKVKLELGKGGPILWLTLEGIEERSDQAEILPGRSESSPSMTQVIQRYFAKSPSGNVGEHTMTIRRAFERVSRKQSRKYWTIIAVAAILLIGAGGVVVYQQIKLQNLKYMAADIFYTMKTLELQVAQIESVVLATANPSQRVEMASKRAQLQEMENRYAEFVDELGLYGKKMSEEDRIILRTARIFGECEVNMPAGFVREVRSYIEKWKSSDRLNEAIRRAETNGYAHPVTEEMLANHLPPQFFYLALKESGFDDRSVGPKTRYGIAKGVWQFIPPTAIKYGLRPGPLLEVRRYDPRDERYDFEKATRAAARYLKDIYSTEAQASGLLVIASYNWGENNVREMIHRMPENPRERNFWRLLERYKIPQETYDYVFYIFSAAVIGENPRLFGFDFNNPISNPRDE
;
A
#
# COMPACT_ATOMS: atom_id res chain seq x y z
N MET A 1 1.65 -45.80 8.01
CA MET A 1 1.21 -45.08 6.80
C MET A 1 -0.07 -44.32 7.12
N ASN A 2 -0.09 -43.04 6.73
CA ASN A 2 -1.14 -42.02 6.87
C ASN A 2 -2.60 -42.49 7.00
N SER A 3 -3.37 -41.82 7.87
CA SER A 3 -4.50 -40.99 7.40
C SER A 3 -5.04 -40.08 8.52
N LYS A 4 -4.76 -38.78 8.34
CA LYS A 4 -5.49 -37.56 8.74
C LYS A 4 -6.73 -37.71 9.66
N ASP A 5 -6.60 -37.17 10.87
CA ASP A 5 -7.72 -36.71 11.69
C ASP A 5 -8.22 -35.34 11.18
N ASP A 6 -9.47 -35.32 10.76
CA ASP A 6 -10.25 -34.12 10.46
C ASP A 6 -10.77 -33.52 11.78
N LYS A 7 -10.24 -32.37 12.18
CA LYS A 7 -10.70 -31.64 13.37
C LYS A 7 -11.80 -30.66 12.95
N THR A 8 -13.05 -31.06 13.11
CA THR A 8 -14.22 -30.17 13.05
C THR A 8 -14.12 -29.13 14.15
N VAL A 9 -13.77 -27.89 13.79
CA VAL A 9 -13.77 -26.72 14.68
C VAL A 9 -15.22 -26.29 14.89
N TRP A 10 -15.72 -26.41 16.12
CA TRP A 10 -17.01 -25.85 16.51
C TRP A 10 -16.88 -24.32 16.59
N LEU A 11 -17.24 -23.63 15.50
CA LEU A 11 -17.36 -22.17 15.48
C LEU A 11 -18.56 -21.77 16.35
N LYS A 12 -18.35 -20.84 17.28
CA LYS A 12 -19.45 -20.22 18.04
C LYS A 12 -20.39 -19.54 17.03
N PRO A 13 -21.71 -19.80 17.04
CA PRO A 13 -22.62 -19.18 16.09
C PRO A 13 -22.55 -17.64 16.25
N PRO A 14 -22.50 -16.90 15.13
CA PRO A 14 -22.37 -15.44 15.18
C PRO A 14 -23.55 -14.82 15.92
N VAL A 15 -23.25 -13.75 16.67
CA VAL A 15 -24.29 -12.87 17.21
C VAL A 15 -25.07 -12.28 16.04
N PRO A 16 -26.39 -12.47 15.92
CA PRO A 16 -27.15 -11.99 14.77
C PRO A 16 -27.07 -10.46 14.61
N VAL A 17 -27.01 -9.99 13.37
CA VAL A 17 -27.07 -8.57 13.01
C VAL A 17 -28.46 -8.24 12.49
N THR A 18 -29.08 -7.23 13.08
CA THR A 18 -30.33 -6.66 12.59
C THR A 18 -30.05 -5.35 11.86
N VAL A 19 -30.49 -5.27 10.61
CA VAL A 19 -30.31 -4.13 9.71
C VAL A 19 -31.66 -3.45 9.52
N ARG A 20 -31.76 -2.20 9.94
CA ARG A 20 -32.92 -1.34 9.67
C ARG A 20 -32.53 -0.28 8.65
N VAL A 21 -33.24 -0.24 7.53
CA VAL A 21 -32.98 0.69 6.42
C VAL A 21 -33.96 1.86 6.49
N GLU A 22 -33.43 3.09 6.46
CA GLU A 22 -34.19 4.33 6.31
C GLU A 22 -33.88 4.95 4.95
N ASP A 23 -34.68 4.57 3.94
CA ASP A 23 -34.52 4.98 2.54
C ASP A 23 -35.63 5.93 2.04
N GLY A 24 -36.41 6.50 2.97
CA GLY A 24 -37.54 7.38 2.65
C GLY A 24 -38.86 6.66 2.39
N SER A 25 -38.91 5.33 2.53
CA SER A 25 -40.16 4.56 2.54
C SER A 25 -40.92 4.70 3.87
N ALA A 26 -42.25 4.64 3.84
CA ALA A 26 -43.11 4.86 5.00
C ALA A 26 -43.03 3.75 6.08
N VAL A 27 -42.41 2.61 5.78
CA VAL A 27 -42.25 1.48 6.69
C VAL A 27 -40.78 1.04 6.67
N PRO A 28 -40.04 1.16 7.79
CA PRO A 28 -38.66 0.71 7.87
C PRO A 28 -38.56 -0.79 7.58
N ARG A 29 -37.66 -1.19 6.67
CA ARG A 29 -37.37 -2.60 6.42
C ARG A 29 -36.33 -3.09 7.41
N GLU A 30 -36.69 -4.12 8.17
CA GLU A 30 -35.82 -4.77 9.15
C GLU A 30 -35.43 -6.17 8.65
N LEU A 31 -34.14 -6.45 8.60
CA LEU A 31 -33.58 -7.71 8.11
C LEU A 31 -32.60 -8.27 9.13
N ARG A 32 -32.63 -9.58 9.34
CA ARG A 32 -31.79 -10.27 10.32
C ARG A 32 -30.84 -11.23 9.64
N PHE A 33 -29.56 -11.15 9.98
CA PHE A 33 -28.50 -11.96 9.39
C PHE A 33 -27.69 -12.69 10.44
N THR A 34 -27.38 -13.96 10.16
CA THR A 34 -26.48 -14.80 10.95
C THR A 34 -25.26 -15.26 10.14
N GLU A 35 -25.04 -14.68 8.97
CA GLU A 35 -23.90 -14.95 8.10
C GLU A 35 -23.48 -13.67 7.39
N SER A 36 -22.26 -13.62 6.85
CA SER A 36 -21.77 -12.45 6.10
C SER A 36 -22.73 -12.08 4.97
N PHE A 37 -23.00 -10.79 4.80
CA PHE A 37 -23.96 -10.29 3.80
C PHE A 37 -23.50 -8.98 3.18
N ARG A 38 -24.05 -8.64 2.01
CA ARG A 38 -23.71 -7.43 1.26
C ARG A 38 -24.89 -6.48 1.16
N ILE A 39 -24.53 -5.21 1.14
CA ILE A 39 -25.41 -4.07 0.98
C ILE A 39 -25.01 -3.34 -0.29
N GLY A 40 -25.98 -3.05 -1.16
CA GLY A 40 -25.71 -2.42 -2.45
C GLY A 40 -26.96 -2.18 -3.26
N ARG A 41 -26.81 -1.54 -4.42
CA ARG A 41 -27.91 -1.22 -5.32
C ARG A 41 -28.32 -2.38 -6.23
N ASP A 42 -27.40 -3.31 -6.49
CA ASP A 42 -27.68 -4.45 -7.36
C ASP A 42 -28.59 -5.48 -6.70
N LYS A 43 -29.31 -6.24 -7.52
CA LYS A 43 -30.23 -7.30 -7.06
C LYS A 43 -29.51 -8.48 -6.38
N GLY A 44 -28.19 -8.59 -6.56
CA GLY A 44 -27.35 -9.63 -5.97
C GLY A 44 -26.86 -9.33 -4.55
N CYS A 45 -27.26 -8.19 -3.97
CA CYS A 45 -27.00 -7.86 -2.57
C CYS A 45 -28.18 -8.28 -1.71
N GLU A 46 -27.90 -8.93 -0.58
CA GLU A 46 -28.90 -9.40 0.37
C GLU A 46 -29.70 -8.23 0.95
N VAL A 47 -29.05 -7.08 1.15
CA VAL A 47 -29.69 -5.79 1.45
C VAL A 47 -29.62 -4.90 0.22
N GLN A 48 -30.63 -5.00 -0.64
CA GLN A 48 -30.75 -4.13 -1.82
C GLN A 48 -31.32 -2.75 -1.46
N ILE A 49 -30.57 -1.68 -1.76
CA ILE A 49 -31.03 -0.29 -1.65
C ILE A 49 -31.01 0.38 -3.02
N LYS A 50 -32.20 0.69 -3.55
CA LYS A 50 -32.37 1.32 -4.87
C LYS A 50 -32.20 2.83 -4.79
N ASN A 51 -31.00 3.30 -4.47
CA ASN A 51 -30.68 4.72 -4.42
C ASN A 51 -29.42 5.02 -5.27
N PRO A 52 -29.42 6.06 -6.13
CA PRO A 52 -28.25 6.43 -6.95
C PRO A 52 -26.96 6.70 -6.17
N ALA A 53 -27.06 7.14 -4.90
CA ALA A 53 -25.91 7.34 -4.02
C ALA A 53 -25.23 6.01 -3.62
N VAL A 54 -25.94 4.90 -3.76
CA VAL A 54 -25.46 3.56 -3.39
C VAL A 54 -24.87 2.85 -4.61
N SER A 55 -23.68 2.26 -4.41
CA SER A 55 -22.96 1.52 -5.44
C SER A 55 -23.58 0.15 -5.63
N LYS A 56 -23.34 -0.45 -6.79
CA LYS A 56 -23.84 -1.79 -7.16
C LYS A 56 -23.61 -2.82 -6.04
N SER A 57 -22.37 -2.91 -5.56
CA SER A 57 -21.98 -3.55 -4.31
C SER A 57 -21.24 -2.49 -3.50
N HIS A 58 -21.80 -2.04 -2.37
CA HIS A 58 -21.33 -0.85 -1.66
C HIS A 58 -20.60 -1.19 -0.38
N LEU A 59 -21.15 -2.10 0.43
CA LEU A 59 -20.64 -2.45 1.76
C LEU A 59 -20.84 -3.95 1.99
N GLU A 60 -19.84 -4.62 2.56
CA GLU A 60 -19.93 -5.98 3.09
C GLU A 60 -19.95 -5.92 4.61
N VAL A 61 -20.88 -6.65 5.23
CA VAL A 61 -20.92 -6.91 6.67
C VAL A 61 -20.48 -8.34 6.87
N ARG A 62 -19.22 -8.51 7.28
CA ARG A 62 -18.53 -9.79 7.31
C ARG A 62 -18.38 -10.31 8.74
N PHE A 63 -18.68 -11.58 8.94
CA PHE A 63 -18.29 -12.31 10.15
C PHE A 63 -17.00 -13.10 9.86
N ASP A 64 -15.97 -12.90 10.67
CA ASP A 64 -14.64 -13.53 10.48
C ASP A 64 -14.44 -14.80 11.32
N GLY A 65 -15.44 -15.21 12.11
CA GLY A 65 -15.37 -16.32 13.05
C GLY A 65 -15.32 -15.89 14.52
N ASP A 66 -15.03 -14.62 14.80
CA ASP A 66 -15.09 -14.03 16.15
C ASP A 66 -16.02 -12.81 16.19
N ARG A 67 -15.92 -11.90 15.22
CA ARG A 67 -16.61 -10.60 15.25
C ARG A 67 -17.18 -10.20 13.89
N TRP A 68 -18.11 -9.25 13.94
CA TRP A 68 -18.64 -8.60 12.76
C TRP A 68 -17.82 -7.37 12.39
N HIS A 69 -17.54 -7.24 11.10
CA HIS A 69 -16.79 -6.16 10.50
C HIS A 69 -17.56 -5.57 9.33
N LEU A 70 -17.51 -4.25 9.22
CA LEU A 70 -18.01 -3.46 8.12
C LEU A 70 -16.85 -3.21 7.16
N ARG A 71 -17.05 -3.45 5.87
CA ARG A 71 -16.06 -3.24 4.82
C ARG A 71 -16.67 -2.57 3.61
N ASP A 72 -16.33 -1.31 3.38
CA ASP A 72 -16.68 -0.62 2.15
C ASP A 72 -16.02 -1.33 0.96
N LEU A 73 -16.81 -1.63 -0.07
CA LEU A 73 -16.37 -2.38 -1.25
C LEU A 73 -15.90 -1.44 -2.36
N ASN A 74 -15.12 -0.43 -1.99
CA ASN A 74 -14.69 0.68 -2.86
C ASN A 74 -15.88 1.39 -3.52
N SER A 75 -16.85 1.76 -2.69
CA SER A 75 -18.03 2.44 -3.14
C SER A 75 -17.72 3.83 -3.70
N SER A 76 -18.47 4.24 -4.72
CA SER A 76 -18.26 5.50 -5.43
C SER A 76 -18.39 6.73 -4.53
N ASN A 77 -19.32 6.69 -3.57
CA ASN A 77 -19.61 7.80 -2.68
C ASN A 77 -19.10 7.59 -1.24
N GLY A 78 -18.54 6.43 -0.92
CA GLY A 78 -18.04 6.06 0.40
C GLY A 78 -19.13 5.67 1.41
N THR A 79 -18.76 4.82 2.35
CA THR A 79 -19.54 4.51 3.56
C THR A 79 -19.11 5.42 4.71
N TYR A 80 -20.07 6.01 5.44
CA TYR A 80 -19.81 6.86 6.59
C TYR A 80 -20.40 6.24 7.86
N LEU A 81 -19.59 6.14 8.91
CA LEU A 81 -19.98 5.70 10.24
C LEU A 81 -20.00 6.92 11.15
N ASN A 82 -21.18 7.30 11.66
CA ASN A 82 -21.38 8.50 12.48
C ASN A 82 -20.78 9.79 11.84
N GLY A 83 -20.88 9.92 10.51
CA GLY A 83 -20.39 11.08 9.75
C GLY A 83 -18.91 11.01 9.35
N VAL A 84 -18.15 10.01 9.79
CA VAL A 84 -16.75 9.79 9.41
C VAL A 84 -16.68 8.73 8.31
N ARG A 85 -15.99 9.02 7.20
CA ARG A 85 -15.82 8.04 6.10
C ARG A 85 -14.95 6.86 6.56
N ILE A 86 -15.41 5.64 6.32
CA ILE A 86 -14.69 4.41 6.68
C ILE A 86 -14.40 3.56 5.44
N GLN A 87 -13.26 2.86 5.46
CA GLN A 87 -13.00 1.75 4.54
C GLN A 87 -13.32 0.41 5.20
N GLU A 88 -12.91 0.24 6.46
CA GLU A 88 -13.26 -0.89 7.31
C GLU A 88 -13.49 -0.41 8.75
N ALA A 89 -14.43 -1.01 9.47
CA ALA A 89 -14.69 -0.73 10.88
C ALA A 89 -15.31 -1.95 11.58
N PRO A 90 -15.04 -2.19 12.87
CA PRO A 90 -15.79 -3.20 13.62
C PRO A 90 -17.26 -2.77 13.75
N LEU A 91 -18.18 -3.72 13.67
CA LEU A 91 -19.58 -3.48 14.02
C LEU A 91 -19.72 -3.53 15.55
N SER A 92 -19.91 -2.39 16.19
CA SER A 92 -20.24 -2.28 17.62
C SER A 92 -21.73 -2.58 17.88
N ALA A 93 -22.16 -2.57 19.15
CA ALA A 93 -23.51 -2.92 19.60
C ALA A 93 -24.64 -2.34 18.73
N LYS A 94 -24.55 -1.05 18.42
CA LYS A 94 -25.39 -0.36 17.44
C LYS A 94 -24.56 0.66 16.69
N VAL A 95 -24.79 0.79 15.38
CA VAL A 95 -24.12 1.78 14.54
C VAL A 95 -25.08 2.43 13.57
N LYS A 96 -24.84 3.72 13.29
CA LYS A 96 -25.50 4.46 12.21
C LYS A 96 -24.54 4.56 11.03
N LEU A 97 -24.97 4.02 9.89
CA LEU A 97 -24.27 4.12 8.62
C LEU A 97 -24.99 5.04 7.67
N GLU A 98 -24.23 5.74 6.86
CA GLU A 98 -24.70 6.59 5.77
C GLU A 98 -23.96 6.18 4.50
N LEU A 99 -24.70 5.83 3.45
CA LEU A 99 -24.15 5.34 2.18
C LEU A 99 -24.07 6.47 1.17
N GLY A 100 -22.89 7.08 1.07
CA GLY A 100 -22.68 8.36 0.39
C GLY A 100 -23.13 9.55 1.24
N LYS A 101 -22.38 10.66 1.20
CA LYS A 101 -22.70 11.87 1.96
C LYS A 101 -24.05 12.46 1.48
N GLY A 102 -25.02 12.59 2.39
CA GLY A 102 -26.42 12.91 2.12
C GLY A 102 -27.27 11.74 1.60
N GLY A 103 -26.77 10.51 1.66
CA GLY A 103 -27.42 9.30 1.15
C GLY A 103 -28.28 8.55 2.16
N PRO A 104 -28.75 7.33 1.82
CA PRO A 104 -29.56 6.49 2.71
C PRO A 104 -28.86 6.16 4.03
N ILE A 105 -29.65 6.11 5.11
CA ILE A 105 -29.18 5.79 6.45
C ILE A 105 -29.56 4.36 6.80
N LEU A 106 -28.64 3.63 7.42
CA LEU A 106 -28.88 2.31 7.98
C LEU A 106 -28.51 2.26 9.45
N TRP A 107 -29.29 1.52 10.22
CA TRP A 107 -28.97 1.17 11.59
C TRP A 107 -28.67 -0.32 11.65
N LEU A 108 -27.44 -0.67 12.05
CA LEU A 108 -27.06 -2.06 12.29
C LEU A 108 -26.95 -2.27 13.80
N THR A 109 -27.60 -3.31 14.30
CA THR A 109 -27.63 -3.64 15.73
C THR A 109 -27.23 -5.10 15.93
N LEU A 110 -26.32 -5.37 16.86
CA LEU A 110 -25.99 -6.73 17.30
C LEU A 110 -27.00 -7.19 18.34
N GLU A 111 -27.71 -8.28 18.07
CA GLU A 111 -28.71 -8.82 18.99
C GLU A 111 -28.06 -9.26 20.32
N GLY A 112 -28.62 -8.81 21.45
CA GLY A 112 -28.15 -9.21 22.79
C GLY A 112 -26.91 -8.47 23.30
N ILE A 113 -26.46 -7.41 22.60
CA ILE A 113 -25.46 -6.46 23.12
C ILE A 113 -26.17 -5.12 23.35
N GLU A 114 -26.70 -4.90 24.55
CA GLU A 114 -27.25 -3.59 24.95
C GLU A 114 -26.11 -2.61 25.27
N GLU A 115 -26.25 -1.35 24.85
CA GLU A 115 -25.36 -0.26 25.22
C GLU A 115 -25.34 -0.10 26.75
N ARG A 116 -24.16 -0.21 27.39
CA ARG A 116 -23.97 0.29 28.74
C ARG A 116 -23.97 1.82 28.69
N SER A 117 -25.12 2.44 28.93
CA SER A 117 -25.23 3.81 29.39
C SER A 117 -25.33 3.83 30.91
N ASP A 118 -24.42 4.55 31.57
CA ASP A 118 -24.49 4.82 33.01
C ASP A 118 -25.77 5.61 33.37
N GLN A 119 -26.67 5.02 34.15
CA GLN A 119 -27.54 5.68 35.15
C GLN A 119 -28.38 4.66 35.94
N ALA A 120 -28.75 5.03 37.18
CA ALA A 120 -29.20 4.15 38.25
C ALA A 120 -30.72 3.89 38.32
N GLU A 121 -31.04 2.74 38.94
CA GLU A 121 -32.18 2.41 39.84
C GLU A 121 -33.58 1.91 39.35
N ILE A 122 -33.95 0.74 39.92
CA ILE A 122 -35.26 0.24 40.44
C ILE A 122 -36.28 -0.45 39.48
N LEU A 123 -36.66 -1.69 39.88
CA LEU A 123 -37.70 -2.65 39.40
C LEU A 123 -39.15 -2.23 39.80
N PRO A 124 -40.28 -2.96 39.51
CA PRO A 124 -40.54 -4.21 38.76
C PRO A 124 -41.79 -4.18 37.80
N GLY A 125 -42.06 -5.27 37.04
CA GLY A 125 -43.45 -5.56 36.58
C GLY A 125 -43.68 -6.46 35.35
N ARG A 126 -43.73 -7.78 35.58
CA ARG A 126 -44.40 -8.92 34.86
C ARG A 126 -45.18 -8.71 33.54
N SER A 127 -44.96 -9.61 32.57
CA SER A 127 -45.79 -10.82 32.27
C SER A 127 -45.24 -11.56 31.03
N GLU A 128 -44.65 -12.76 31.16
CA GLU A 128 -45.25 -14.10 30.91
C GLU A 128 -45.42 -14.51 29.43
N SER A 129 -44.56 -15.44 28.96
CA SER A 129 -44.96 -16.82 28.56
C SER A 129 -43.75 -17.66 28.07
N SER A 130 -43.51 -18.77 28.79
CA SER A 130 -42.50 -19.85 28.76
C SER A 130 -42.26 -20.62 27.43
N PRO A 131 -41.31 -21.60 27.36
CA PRO A 131 -40.00 -21.74 28.02
C PRO A 131 -38.87 -22.19 27.07
N SER A 132 -37.62 -21.80 27.36
CA SER A 132 -36.42 -22.37 26.74
C SER A 132 -35.43 -22.74 27.83
N MET A 133 -34.86 -23.96 27.72
CA MET A 133 -33.69 -24.63 28.34
C MET A 133 -33.24 -24.26 29.78
N THR A 134 -33.37 -23.01 30.20
CA THR A 134 -33.10 -22.46 31.52
C THR A 134 -33.97 -23.07 32.63
N GLN A 135 -35.19 -23.53 32.33
CA GLN A 135 -36.04 -24.28 33.30
C GLN A 135 -35.51 -25.69 33.63
N VAL A 136 -34.67 -26.27 32.78
CA VAL A 136 -34.03 -27.58 33.03
C VAL A 136 -32.78 -27.43 33.88
N ILE A 137 -32.07 -26.30 33.75
CA ILE A 137 -30.82 -26.02 34.47
C ILE A 137 -31.09 -25.49 35.89
N GLN A 138 -32.23 -24.82 36.12
CA GLN A 138 -32.64 -24.39 37.46
C GLN A 138 -33.14 -25.55 38.34
N ARG A 139 -33.25 -26.76 37.79
CA ARG A 139 -33.56 -28.00 38.52
C ARG A 139 -32.33 -28.60 39.23
N TYR A 140 -31.12 -28.11 38.93
CA TYR A 140 -29.86 -28.64 39.46
C TYR A 140 -29.15 -27.73 40.49
N PHE A 141 -29.54 -26.45 40.67
CA PHE A 141 -28.78 -25.51 41.54
C PHE A 141 -29.58 -24.48 42.37
N ALA A 142 -30.74 -24.83 42.95
CA ALA A 142 -31.30 -24.07 44.07
C ALA A 142 -31.62 -25.02 45.26
N LYS A 143 -30.99 -24.77 46.41
CA LYS A 143 -31.09 -25.59 47.63
C LYS A 143 -32.44 -25.41 48.34
N SER A 144 -33.01 -26.54 48.74
CA SER A 144 -34.35 -26.82 49.30
C SER A 144 -34.73 -26.10 50.60
N PRO A 145 -36.04 -26.09 50.92
CA PRO A 145 -36.46 -26.42 52.28
C PRO A 145 -37.58 -27.46 52.34
N SER A 146 -37.36 -28.49 53.17
CA SER A 146 -38.30 -29.15 54.11
C SER A 146 -38.25 -30.68 54.05
N GLY A 147 -37.61 -31.28 55.07
CA GLY A 147 -37.59 -32.72 55.35
C GLY A 147 -36.38 -33.14 56.19
N ASN A 148 -36.50 -33.01 57.52
CA ASN A 148 -35.59 -33.37 58.63
C ASN A 148 -34.13 -33.76 58.31
N VAL A 149 -33.21 -32.87 58.72
CA VAL A 149 -31.79 -33.21 58.89
C VAL A 149 -31.36 -32.77 60.29
N GLY A 150 -30.90 -33.74 61.08
CA GLY A 150 -30.57 -33.57 62.50
C GLY A 150 -29.42 -32.59 62.79
N GLU A 151 -29.36 -32.16 64.06
CA GLU A 151 -28.51 -31.10 64.63
C GLU A 151 -27.02 -31.15 64.28
N HIS A 152 -26.46 -32.30 63.87
CA HIS A 152 -25.05 -32.44 63.51
C HIS A 152 -24.66 -31.92 62.11
N THR A 153 -25.61 -31.73 61.19
CA THR A 153 -25.31 -31.29 59.81
C THR A 153 -25.25 -29.76 59.66
N MET A 154 -25.78 -29.01 60.64
CA MET A 154 -25.82 -27.55 60.63
C MET A 154 -24.48 -26.89 61.05
N THR A 155 -23.66 -27.58 61.85
CA THR A 155 -22.38 -27.06 62.34
C THR A 155 -21.30 -27.09 61.26
N ILE A 156 -21.28 -28.13 60.42
CA ILE A 156 -20.34 -28.29 59.29
C ILE A 156 -20.67 -27.31 58.15
N ARG A 157 -21.96 -27.02 57.92
CA ARG A 157 -22.41 -26.08 56.88
C ARG A 157 -22.02 -24.63 57.17
N ARG A 158 -22.06 -24.20 58.44
CA ARG A 158 -21.66 -22.85 58.87
C ARG A 158 -20.13 -22.62 58.82
N ALA A 159 -19.34 -23.68 58.92
CA ALA A 159 -17.88 -23.61 58.77
C ALA A 159 -17.45 -23.49 57.29
N PHE A 160 -18.16 -24.14 56.36
CA PHE A 160 -17.84 -24.11 54.93
C PHE A 160 -18.29 -22.81 54.22
N GLU A 161 -19.37 -22.17 54.70
CA GLU A 161 -19.85 -20.88 54.15
C GLU A 161 -18.96 -19.68 54.52
N ARG A 162 -18.18 -19.76 55.61
CA ARG A 162 -17.21 -18.71 55.98
C ARG A 162 -15.92 -18.76 55.16
N VAL A 163 -15.61 -19.89 54.52
CA VAL A 163 -14.37 -20.06 53.73
C VAL A 163 -14.63 -19.92 52.21
N SER A 164 -15.80 -20.31 51.70
CA SER A 164 -16.07 -20.21 50.24
C SER A 164 -16.44 -18.80 49.73
N ARG A 165 -16.97 -17.90 50.59
CA ARG A 165 -17.27 -16.50 50.22
C ARG A 165 -16.05 -15.57 50.25
N LYS A 166 -14.99 -15.92 50.99
CA LYS A 166 -13.75 -15.13 51.07
C LYS A 166 -12.77 -15.46 49.94
N GLN A 167 -12.81 -16.68 49.41
CA GLN A 167 -11.98 -17.07 48.26
C GLN A 167 -12.59 -16.69 46.91
N SER A 168 -13.91 -16.78 46.71
CA SER A 168 -14.52 -16.43 45.41
C SER A 168 -14.45 -14.94 45.07
N ARG A 169 -14.58 -14.05 46.07
CA ARG A 169 -14.39 -12.60 45.90
C ARG A 169 -12.97 -12.24 45.48
N LYS A 170 -11.96 -12.91 46.04
CA LYS A 170 -10.55 -12.73 45.65
C LYS A 170 -10.32 -13.13 44.18
N TYR A 171 -10.88 -14.26 43.74
CA TYR A 171 -10.80 -14.67 42.34
C TYR A 171 -11.56 -13.72 41.40
N TRP A 172 -12.75 -13.25 41.78
CA TRP A 172 -13.50 -12.28 40.99
C TRP A 172 -12.78 -10.92 40.86
N THR A 173 -12.13 -10.46 41.93
CA THR A 173 -11.29 -9.26 41.85
C THR A 173 -10.08 -9.45 40.94
N ILE A 174 -9.44 -10.63 40.96
CA ILE A 174 -8.31 -10.93 40.07
C ILE A 174 -8.77 -10.97 38.61
N ILE A 175 -9.92 -11.60 38.31
CA ILE A 175 -10.49 -11.67 36.96
C ILE A 175 -10.90 -10.28 36.47
N ALA A 176 -11.53 -9.46 37.32
CA ALA A 176 -11.91 -8.09 36.97
C ALA A 176 -10.68 -7.21 36.68
N VAL A 177 -9.63 -7.31 37.51
CA VAL A 177 -8.36 -6.60 37.27
C VAL A 177 -7.71 -7.09 35.97
N ALA A 178 -7.69 -8.40 35.70
CA ALA A 178 -7.15 -8.95 34.46
C ALA A 178 -7.96 -8.48 33.22
N ALA A 179 -9.29 -8.41 33.31
CA ALA A 179 -10.14 -7.90 32.24
C ALA A 179 -9.90 -6.40 31.97
N ILE A 180 -9.75 -5.58 33.02
CA ILE A 180 -9.39 -4.16 32.88
C ILE A 180 -8.01 -4.01 32.24
N LEU A 181 -7.03 -4.81 32.66
CA LEU A 181 -5.69 -4.82 32.06
C LEU A 181 -5.73 -5.24 30.58
N LEU A 182 -6.56 -6.22 30.21
CA LEU A 182 -6.75 -6.65 28.81
C LEU A 182 -7.45 -5.58 27.96
N ILE A 183 -8.48 -4.91 28.49
CA ILE A 183 -9.15 -3.79 27.81
C ILE A 183 -8.18 -2.61 27.66
N GLY A 184 -7.41 -2.31 28.71
CA GLY A 184 -6.36 -1.28 28.67
C GLY A 184 -5.29 -1.62 27.63
N ALA A 185 -4.79 -2.85 27.61
CA ALA A 185 -3.83 -3.31 26.62
C ALA A 185 -4.40 -3.29 25.19
N GLY A 186 -5.64 -3.74 24.99
CA GLY A 186 -6.34 -3.66 23.72
C GLY A 186 -6.55 -2.22 23.25
N GLY A 187 -6.95 -1.33 24.15
CA GLY A 187 -7.06 0.11 23.90
C GLY A 187 -5.73 0.74 23.51
N VAL A 188 -4.63 0.35 24.17
CA VAL A 188 -3.26 0.77 23.80
C VAL A 188 -2.88 0.27 22.40
N VAL A 189 -3.20 -0.98 22.04
CA VAL A 189 -2.93 -1.51 20.70
C VAL A 189 -3.72 -0.75 19.63
N VAL A 190 -5.03 -0.52 19.86
CA VAL A 190 -5.87 0.26 18.93
C VAL A 190 -5.33 1.70 18.79
N TYR A 191 -4.97 2.35 19.91
CA TYR A 191 -4.37 3.68 19.91
C TYR A 191 -3.04 3.70 19.15
N GLN A 192 -2.16 2.72 19.37
CA GLN A 192 -0.90 2.58 18.63
C GLN A 192 -1.15 2.40 17.12
N GLN A 193 -2.16 1.62 16.75
CA GLN A 193 -2.51 1.38 15.36
C GLN A 193 -3.07 2.63 14.68
N ILE A 194 -3.96 3.39 15.35
CA ILE A 194 -4.45 4.69 14.87
C ILE A 194 -3.30 5.69 14.73
N LYS A 195 -2.44 5.79 15.75
CA LYS A 195 -1.26 6.66 15.73
C LYS A 195 -0.36 6.31 14.54
N LEU A 196 -0.08 5.03 14.32
CA LEU A 196 0.74 4.55 13.20
C LEU A 196 0.11 4.86 11.83
N GLN A 197 -1.21 4.73 11.70
CA GLN A 197 -1.91 5.10 10.46
C GLN A 197 -1.80 6.60 10.18
N ASN A 198 -2.06 7.45 11.17
CA ASN A 198 -1.92 8.90 11.03
C ASN A 198 -0.50 9.30 10.61
N LEU A 199 0.48 8.66 11.25
CA LEU A 199 1.89 8.81 10.96
C LEU A 199 2.25 8.41 9.50
N LYS A 200 1.69 7.31 8.99
CA LYS A 200 1.83 6.91 7.57
C LYS A 200 1.18 7.91 6.62
N TYR A 201 -0.01 8.42 6.94
CA TYR A 201 -0.66 9.46 6.13
C TYR A 201 0.17 10.73 6.06
N MET A 202 0.74 11.18 7.19
CA MET A 202 1.66 12.32 7.22
C MET A 202 2.91 12.07 6.36
N ALA A 203 3.48 10.86 6.43
CA ALA A 203 4.63 10.50 5.59
C ALA A 203 4.31 10.61 4.11
N ALA A 204 3.16 10.07 3.69
CA ALA A 204 2.70 10.18 2.31
C ALA A 204 2.51 11.65 1.89
N ASP A 205 1.93 12.46 2.77
CA ASP A 205 1.66 13.87 2.47
C ASP A 205 2.93 14.69 2.29
N ILE A 206 3.91 14.53 3.20
CA ILE A 206 5.23 15.14 3.10
C ILE A 206 5.91 14.72 1.80
N PHE A 207 5.91 13.42 1.50
CA PHE A 207 6.52 12.86 0.30
C PHE A 207 5.97 13.49 -0.98
N TYR A 208 4.64 13.53 -1.14
CA TYR A 208 4.03 14.09 -2.35
C TYR A 208 4.15 15.62 -2.45
N THR A 209 4.21 16.31 -1.32
CA THR A 209 4.49 17.75 -1.29
C THR A 209 5.92 18.03 -1.79
N MET A 210 6.88 17.22 -1.34
CA MET A 210 8.27 17.27 -1.79
C MET A 210 8.38 17.03 -3.30
N LYS A 211 7.68 16.03 -3.84
CA LYS A 211 7.61 15.79 -5.29
C LYS A 211 6.96 16.92 -6.08
N THR A 212 5.95 17.56 -5.52
CA THR A 212 5.33 18.74 -6.15
C THR A 212 6.32 19.91 -6.22
N LEU A 213 7.09 20.13 -5.15
CA LEU A 213 8.12 21.17 -5.11
C LEU A 213 9.26 20.87 -6.09
N GLU A 214 9.68 19.62 -6.22
CA GLU A 214 10.67 19.16 -7.20
C GLU A 214 10.24 19.51 -8.64
N LEU A 215 8.96 19.25 -8.99
CA LEU A 215 8.42 19.61 -10.30
C LEU A 215 8.37 21.13 -10.52
N GLN A 216 8.04 21.91 -9.50
CA GLN A 216 8.07 23.38 -9.59
C GLN A 216 9.50 23.90 -9.83
N VAL A 217 10.49 23.33 -9.15
CA VAL A 217 11.91 23.66 -9.38
C VAL A 217 12.29 23.36 -10.82
N ALA A 218 11.95 22.19 -11.35
CA ALA A 218 12.24 21.80 -12.73
C ALA A 218 11.56 22.73 -13.75
N GLN A 219 10.31 23.13 -13.51
CA GLN A 219 9.61 24.10 -14.35
C GLN A 219 10.30 25.46 -14.35
N ILE A 220 10.65 26.01 -13.19
CA ILE A 220 11.33 27.31 -13.10
C ILE A 220 12.72 27.24 -13.74
N GLU A 221 13.46 26.15 -13.53
CA GLU A 221 14.77 25.93 -14.14
C GLU A 221 14.71 26.02 -15.67
N SER A 222 13.70 25.38 -16.29
CA SER A 222 13.48 25.47 -17.74
C SER A 222 13.26 26.90 -18.23
N VAL A 223 12.54 27.73 -17.46
CA VAL A 223 12.28 29.13 -17.80
C VAL A 223 13.51 30.00 -17.57
N VAL A 224 14.28 29.75 -16.51
CA VAL A 224 15.54 30.44 -16.21
C VAL A 224 16.57 30.21 -17.32
N LEU A 225 16.68 28.98 -17.82
CA LEU A 225 17.56 28.63 -18.93
C LEU A 225 17.14 29.34 -20.23
N ALA A 226 15.84 29.56 -20.44
CA ALA A 226 15.31 30.23 -21.62
C ALA A 226 15.41 31.77 -21.56
N THR A 227 15.25 32.38 -20.39
CA THR A 227 15.04 33.84 -20.25
C THR A 227 16.14 34.59 -19.50
N ALA A 228 17.03 33.89 -18.79
CA ALA A 228 18.08 34.46 -17.94
C ALA A 228 17.59 35.47 -16.86
N ASN A 229 16.32 35.43 -16.48
CA ASN A 229 15.71 36.36 -15.53
C ASN A 229 16.27 36.19 -14.09
N PRO A 230 16.88 37.23 -13.47
CA PRO A 230 17.42 37.16 -12.12
C PRO A 230 16.40 36.82 -11.02
N SER A 231 15.15 37.28 -11.13
CA SER A 231 14.12 37.03 -10.11
C SER A 231 13.75 35.55 -10.04
N GLN A 232 13.67 34.88 -11.19
CA GLN A 232 13.38 33.44 -11.25
C GLN A 232 14.54 32.59 -10.72
N ARG A 233 15.80 33.07 -10.84
CA ARG A 233 16.95 32.41 -10.22
C ARG A 233 16.87 32.43 -8.69
N VAL A 234 16.45 33.55 -8.10
CA VAL A 234 16.27 33.68 -6.66
C VAL A 234 15.12 32.77 -6.17
N GLU A 235 14.00 32.75 -6.91
CA GLU A 235 12.87 31.87 -6.59
C GLU A 235 13.26 30.38 -6.66
N MET A 236 13.97 29.97 -7.72
CA MET A 236 14.49 28.61 -7.87
C MET A 236 15.41 28.22 -6.71
N ALA A 237 16.34 29.10 -6.33
CA ALA A 237 17.26 28.85 -5.21
C ALA A 237 16.51 28.69 -3.89
N SER A 238 15.48 29.50 -3.64
CA SER A 238 14.63 29.39 -2.45
C SER A 238 13.85 28.07 -2.42
N LYS A 239 13.22 27.68 -3.53
CA LYS A 239 12.50 26.40 -3.62
C LYS A 239 13.42 25.19 -3.49
N ARG A 240 14.65 25.26 -4.03
CA ARG A 240 15.67 24.21 -3.84
C ARG A 240 16.09 24.07 -2.38
N ALA A 241 16.30 25.18 -1.68
CA ALA A 241 16.61 25.15 -0.24
C ALA A 241 15.47 24.52 0.57
N GLN A 242 14.22 24.88 0.27
CA GLN A 242 13.04 24.28 0.89
C GLN A 242 12.93 22.78 0.59
N LEU A 243 13.19 22.36 -0.65
CA LEU A 243 13.19 20.95 -1.05
C LEU A 243 14.21 20.14 -0.24
N GLN A 244 15.45 20.63 -0.14
CA GLN A 244 16.51 19.99 0.62
C GLN A 244 16.16 19.85 2.11
N GLU A 245 15.55 20.89 2.70
CA GLU A 245 15.10 20.85 4.09
C GLU A 245 14.00 19.79 4.30
N MET A 246 13.04 19.71 3.36
CA MET A 246 11.99 18.70 3.42
C MET A 246 12.54 17.27 3.26
N GLU A 247 13.52 17.07 2.39
CA GLU A 247 14.20 15.77 2.21
C GLU A 247 14.87 15.31 3.50
N ASN A 248 15.61 16.19 4.16
CA ASN A 248 16.29 15.89 5.42
C ASN A 248 15.27 15.53 6.52
N ARG A 249 14.22 16.35 6.69
CA ARG A 249 13.14 16.08 7.67
C ARG A 249 12.40 14.78 7.37
N TYR A 250 12.17 14.48 6.10
CA TYR A 250 11.51 13.23 5.71
C TYR A 250 12.37 12.02 6.03
N ALA A 251 13.69 12.09 5.80
CA ALA A 251 14.62 11.03 6.15
C ALA A 251 14.61 10.73 7.66
N GLU A 252 14.67 11.76 8.51
CA GLU A 252 14.55 11.64 9.96
C GLU A 252 13.19 11.04 10.36
N PHE A 253 12.10 11.56 9.78
CA PHE A 253 10.75 11.10 10.08
C PHE A 253 10.52 9.64 9.73
N VAL A 254 11.02 9.17 8.58
CA VAL A 254 10.90 7.76 8.16
C VAL A 254 11.68 6.83 9.10
N ASP A 255 12.81 7.28 9.64
CA ASP A 255 13.57 6.54 10.64
C ASP A 255 12.81 6.45 11.98
N GLU A 256 12.29 7.59 12.47
CA GLU A 256 11.47 7.67 13.69
C GLU A 256 10.18 6.86 13.61
N LEU A 257 9.54 6.83 12.44
CA LEU A 257 8.36 6.03 12.17
C LEU A 257 8.59 4.53 12.40
N GLY A 258 9.86 4.10 12.42
CA GLY A 258 10.21 2.69 12.45
C GLY A 258 9.63 1.96 11.24
N LEU A 259 9.46 2.65 10.10
CA LEU A 259 9.04 2.02 8.83
C LEU A 259 9.99 0.87 8.48
N TYR A 260 11.26 1.03 8.82
CA TYR A 260 12.30 0.01 8.72
C TYR A 260 12.57 -0.73 10.05
N GLY A 261 11.56 -0.88 10.90
CA GLY A 261 11.70 -1.40 12.26
C GLY A 261 12.37 -2.78 12.35
N LYS A 262 12.83 -3.15 13.57
CA LYS A 262 13.66 -4.33 13.87
C LYS A 262 13.13 -5.69 13.37
N LYS A 263 11.86 -5.79 12.93
CA LYS A 263 11.25 -7.04 12.43
C LYS A 263 11.24 -7.14 10.89
N MET A 264 11.58 -6.08 10.17
CA MET A 264 11.63 -6.10 8.71
C MET A 264 13.00 -6.60 8.24
N SER A 265 13.00 -7.45 7.21
CA SER A 265 14.26 -7.92 6.62
C SER A 265 15.01 -6.77 5.95
N GLU A 266 16.34 -6.90 5.88
CA GLU A 266 17.18 -5.93 5.17
C GLU A 266 16.80 -5.85 3.68
N GLU A 267 16.43 -6.97 3.07
CA GLU A 267 15.92 -7.01 1.69
C GLU A 267 14.68 -6.11 1.50
N ASP A 268 13.67 -6.24 2.38
CA ASP A 268 12.43 -5.47 2.29
C ASP A 268 12.72 -3.96 2.46
N ARG A 269 13.67 -3.62 3.33
CA ARG A 269 14.15 -2.24 3.51
C ARG A 269 14.78 -1.68 2.24
N ILE A 270 15.65 -2.44 1.57
CA ILE A 270 16.28 -2.00 0.33
C ILE A 270 15.22 -1.85 -0.78
N ILE A 271 14.27 -2.77 -0.88
CA ILE A 271 13.16 -2.69 -1.86
C ILE A 271 12.36 -1.40 -1.69
N LEU A 272 11.93 -1.09 -0.46
CA LEU A 272 11.13 0.12 -0.19
C LEU A 272 11.94 1.40 -0.38
N ARG A 273 13.21 1.42 0.05
CA ARG A 273 14.11 2.55 -0.19
C ARG A 273 14.32 2.80 -1.68
N THR A 274 14.49 1.74 -2.48
CA THR A 274 14.65 1.84 -3.94
C THR A 274 13.38 2.41 -4.58
N ALA A 275 12.19 2.03 -4.10
CA ALA A 275 10.92 2.62 -4.53
C ALA A 275 10.91 4.13 -4.29
N ARG A 276 11.30 4.57 -3.09
CA ARG A 276 11.43 6.00 -2.76
C ARG A 276 12.41 6.73 -3.69
N ILE A 277 13.56 6.13 -3.98
CA ILE A 277 14.58 6.70 -4.88
C ILE A 277 13.99 6.92 -6.29
N PHE A 278 13.21 5.97 -6.80
CA PHE A 278 12.47 6.14 -8.04
C PHE A 278 11.24 7.07 -7.93
N GLY A 279 11.04 7.76 -6.81
CA GLY A 279 9.93 8.69 -6.64
C GLY A 279 8.58 8.02 -6.36
N GLU A 280 8.61 6.78 -5.86
CA GLU A 280 7.42 6.06 -5.42
C GLU A 280 7.27 6.11 -3.89
N CYS A 281 6.05 6.35 -3.41
CA CYS A 281 5.81 6.58 -1.98
C CYS A 281 5.82 5.26 -1.17
N GLU A 282 6.89 5.00 -0.42
CA GLU A 282 7.12 3.74 0.31
C GLU A 282 6.00 3.30 1.27
N VAL A 283 5.21 4.23 1.79
CA VAL A 283 4.08 3.94 2.69
C VAL A 283 2.79 3.53 1.97
N ASN A 284 2.68 3.83 0.67
CA ASN A 284 1.49 3.60 -0.16
C ASN A 284 1.73 2.54 -1.24
N MET A 285 2.75 1.68 -1.07
CA MET A 285 3.04 0.62 -2.03
C MET A 285 1.88 -0.39 -2.13
N PRO A 286 1.55 -0.90 -3.33
CA PRO A 286 0.52 -1.91 -3.49
C PRO A 286 0.79 -3.19 -2.68
N ALA A 287 -0.28 -3.84 -2.25
CA ALA A 287 -0.18 -5.15 -1.60
C ALA A 287 0.49 -6.16 -2.56
N GLY A 288 1.52 -6.86 -2.08
CA GLY A 288 2.26 -7.83 -2.88
C GLY A 288 3.42 -7.24 -3.70
N PHE A 289 3.63 -5.92 -3.72
CA PHE A 289 4.76 -5.28 -4.42
C PHE A 289 6.11 -5.92 -4.09
N VAL A 290 6.42 -6.07 -2.80
CA VAL A 290 7.68 -6.70 -2.33
C VAL A 290 7.81 -8.14 -2.85
N ARG A 291 6.71 -8.89 -2.86
CA ARG A 291 6.70 -10.28 -3.38
C ARG A 291 6.97 -10.30 -4.87
N GLU A 292 6.40 -9.35 -5.61
CA GLU A 292 6.61 -9.20 -7.04
C GLU A 292 8.10 -8.91 -7.33
N VAL A 293 8.69 -7.92 -6.64
CA VAL A 293 10.11 -7.58 -6.79
C VAL A 293 11.00 -8.79 -6.51
N ARG A 294 10.73 -9.55 -5.43
CA ARG A 294 11.44 -10.81 -5.14
C ARG A 294 11.35 -11.82 -6.27
N SER A 295 10.20 -11.94 -6.94
CA SER A 295 10.08 -12.83 -8.10
C SER A 295 11.06 -12.45 -9.22
N TYR A 296 11.27 -11.16 -9.48
CA TYR A 296 12.24 -10.71 -10.49
C TYR A 296 13.69 -10.84 -10.02
N ILE A 297 13.96 -10.70 -8.72
CA ILE A 297 15.29 -11.02 -8.16
C ILE A 297 15.63 -12.49 -8.41
N GLU A 298 14.69 -13.42 -8.18
CA GLU A 298 14.91 -14.84 -8.49
C GLU A 298 15.10 -15.09 -10.00
N LYS A 299 14.39 -14.35 -10.86
CA LYS A 299 14.65 -14.40 -12.32
C LYS A 299 16.08 -13.95 -12.64
N TRP A 300 16.58 -12.89 -12.02
CA TRP A 300 17.97 -12.48 -12.18
C TRP A 300 18.96 -13.55 -11.73
N LYS A 301 18.73 -14.17 -10.56
CA LYS A 301 19.58 -15.25 -10.03
C LYS A 301 19.60 -16.51 -10.91
N SER A 302 18.56 -16.72 -11.72
CA SER A 302 18.49 -17.86 -12.64
C SER A 302 19.37 -17.73 -13.90
N SER A 303 20.09 -16.61 -14.08
CA SER A 303 20.94 -16.37 -15.26
C SER A 303 22.18 -15.51 -14.94
N ASP A 304 23.26 -15.69 -15.69
CA ASP A 304 24.47 -14.85 -15.55
C ASP A 304 24.36 -13.45 -16.18
N ARG A 305 23.20 -13.13 -16.81
CA ARG A 305 23.00 -11.89 -17.56
C ARG A 305 23.32 -10.63 -16.75
N LEU A 306 22.98 -10.60 -15.46
CA LEU A 306 23.30 -9.47 -14.58
C LEU A 306 24.80 -9.35 -14.37
N ASN A 307 25.46 -10.45 -13.96
CA ASN A 307 26.90 -10.51 -13.72
C ASN A 307 27.71 -10.11 -14.96
N GLU A 308 27.32 -10.61 -16.14
CA GLU A 308 28.00 -10.28 -17.40
C GLU A 308 27.86 -8.80 -17.77
N ALA A 309 26.67 -8.22 -17.59
CA ALA A 309 26.45 -6.82 -17.89
C ALA A 309 27.17 -5.89 -16.90
N ILE A 310 27.17 -6.22 -15.61
CA ILE A 310 27.93 -5.46 -14.60
C ILE A 310 29.44 -5.54 -14.89
N ARG A 311 29.97 -6.73 -15.16
CA ARG A 311 31.38 -6.90 -15.53
C ARG A 311 31.75 -6.10 -16.77
N ARG A 312 30.85 -6.05 -17.77
CA ARG A 312 31.04 -5.22 -18.97
C ARG A 312 31.08 -3.73 -18.62
N ALA A 313 30.17 -3.27 -17.76
CA ALA A 313 30.16 -1.87 -17.30
C ALA A 313 31.43 -1.51 -16.53
N GLU A 314 31.90 -2.38 -15.62
CA GLU A 314 33.14 -2.21 -14.86
C GLU A 314 34.36 -2.16 -15.79
N THR A 315 34.48 -3.13 -16.71
CA THR A 315 35.62 -3.24 -17.65
C THR A 315 35.75 -1.99 -18.52
N ASN A 316 34.63 -1.37 -18.90
CA ASN A 316 34.61 -0.17 -19.73
C ASN A 316 34.50 1.14 -18.93
N GLY A 317 34.47 1.09 -17.59
CA GLY A 317 34.39 2.28 -16.75
C GLY A 317 33.07 3.06 -16.90
N TYR A 318 31.96 2.39 -17.22
CA TYR A 318 30.69 3.04 -17.57
C TYR A 318 29.87 3.54 -16.37
N ALA A 319 30.05 2.93 -15.20
CA ALA A 319 29.24 3.27 -14.04
C ALA A 319 29.36 4.74 -13.62
N HIS A 320 30.58 5.24 -13.45
CA HIS A 320 30.82 6.59 -12.96
C HIS A 320 30.26 7.67 -13.92
N PRO A 321 30.55 7.66 -15.24
CA PRO A 321 29.98 8.63 -16.17
C PRO A 321 28.44 8.62 -16.22
N VAL A 322 27.81 7.44 -16.11
CA VAL A 322 26.34 7.35 -16.07
C VAL A 322 25.79 7.95 -14.79
N THR A 323 26.37 7.59 -13.65
CA THR A 323 25.97 8.13 -12.34
C THR A 323 26.12 9.65 -12.29
N GLU A 324 27.26 10.18 -12.71
CA GLU A 324 27.50 11.63 -12.74
C GLU A 324 26.49 12.34 -13.64
N GLU A 325 26.24 11.81 -14.84
CA GLU A 325 25.30 12.43 -15.78
C GLU A 325 23.85 12.40 -15.26
N MET A 326 23.42 11.31 -14.62
CA MET A 326 22.09 11.24 -14.01
C MET A 326 21.95 12.25 -12.86
N LEU A 327 22.94 12.32 -11.96
CA LEU A 327 22.94 13.28 -10.85
C LEU A 327 22.96 14.72 -11.35
N ALA A 328 23.75 15.03 -12.38
CA ALA A 328 23.80 16.36 -13.00
C ALA A 328 22.46 16.80 -13.59
N ASN A 329 21.62 15.84 -14.03
CA ASN A 329 20.26 16.10 -14.51
C ASN A 329 19.19 15.96 -13.42
N HIS A 330 19.58 15.85 -12.15
CA HIS A 330 18.66 15.63 -11.02
C HIS A 330 17.79 14.37 -11.23
N LEU A 331 18.43 13.28 -11.65
CA LEU A 331 17.82 11.96 -11.81
C LEU A 331 18.50 10.95 -10.88
N PRO A 332 17.75 9.93 -10.42
CA PRO A 332 18.33 8.80 -9.71
C PRO A 332 19.43 8.08 -10.51
N PRO A 333 20.62 7.83 -9.93
CA PRO A 333 21.68 7.00 -10.54
C PRO A 333 21.21 5.61 -10.95
N GLN A 334 20.16 5.09 -10.32
CA GLN A 334 19.57 3.78 -10.59
C GLN A 334 19.01 3.64 -12.02
N PHE A 335 18.85 4.75 -12.77
CA PHE A 335 18.64 4.67 -14.21
C PHE A 335 19.82 4.03 -14.98
N PHE A 336 20.98 3.84 -14.35
CA PHE A 336 22.05 2.97 -14.82
C PHE A 336 21.54 1.58 -15.26
N TYR A 337 20.62 0.99 -14.50
CA TYR A 337 20.08 -0.34 -14.81
C TYR A 337 19.16 -0.36 -16.04
N LEU A 338 18.76 0.79 -16.57
CA LEU A 338 18.05 0.89 -17.84
C LEU A 338 19.00 0.51 -18.99
N ALA A 339 20.21 1.07 -19.03
CA ALA A 339 21.23 0.69 -20.03
C ALA A 339 21.59 -0.81 -19.95
N LEU A 340 21.60 -1.38 -18.74
CA LEU A 340 21.73 -2.82 -18.54
C LEU A 340 20.60 -3.59 -19.22
N LYS A 341 19.35 -3.15 -19.04
CA LYS A 341 18.19 -3.84 -19.62
C LYS A 341 18.11 -3.69 -21.14
N GLU A 342 18.60 -2.57 -21.67
CA GLU A 342 18.57 -2.22 -23.09
C GLU A 342 19.63 -2.99 -23.91
N SER A 343 20.89 -2.98 -23.48
CA SER A 343 21.97 -3.62 -24.24
C SER A 343 22.89 -4.50 -23.40
N GLY A 344 22.67 -4.57 -22.09
CA GLY A 344 23.66 -5.14 -21.18
C GLY A 344 24.97 -4.35 -21.18
N PHE A 345 24.93 -3.05 -21.48
CA PHE A 345 26.12 -2.21 -21.71
C PHE A 345 26.97 -2.57 -22.94
N ASP A 346 26.42 -3.31 -23.91
CA ASP A 346 27.07 -3.46 -25.22
C ASP A 346 26.91 -2.17 -26.04
N ASP A 347 28.04 -1.49 -26.28
CA ASP A 347 28.13 -0.24 -27.04
C ASP A 347 28.05 -0.45 -28.55
N ARG A 348 28.02 -1.70 -29.03
CA ARG A 348 27.80 -2.07 -30.43
C ARG A 348 26.45 -2.73 -30.68
N SER A 349 25.60 -2.79 -29.67
CA SER A 349 24.31 -3.47 -29.72
C SER A 349 23.40 -2.95 -30.84
N VAL A 350 22.80 -3.87 -31.59
CA VAL A 350 21.82 -3.57 -32.65
C VAL A 350 20.47 -4.19 -32.27
N GLY A 351 19.59 -3.35 -31.78
CA GLY A 351 18.26 -3.70 -31.29
C GLY A 351 17.25 -4.08 -32.36
N PRO A 352 15.98 -4.31 -31.99
CA PRO A 352 14.90 -4.65 -32.92
C PRO A 352 14.62 -3.53 -33.93
N LYS A 353 14.02 -3.91 -35.08
CA LYS A 353 13.48 -2.96 -36.05
C LYS A 353 12.06 -2.62 -35.61
N THR A 354 11.79 -1.33 -35.39
CA THR A 354 10.46 -0.81 -35.05
C THR A 354 9.86 -0.09 -36.26
N ARG A 355 8.61 0.37 -36.14
CA ARG A 355 7.99 1.25 -37.15
C ARG A 355 8.70 2.61 -37.30
N TYR A 356 9.54 2.98 -36.34
CA TYR A 356 10.28 4.25 -36.29
C TYR A 356 11.77 4.10 -36.61
N GLY A 357 12.20 2.91 -37.03
CA GLY A 357 13.61 2.60 -37.32
C GLY A 357 14.22 1.60 -36.35
N ILE A 358 15.54 1.43 -36.45
CA ILE A 358 16.31 0.41 -35.71
C ILE A 358 16.94 1.05 -34.47
N ALA A 359 16.71 0.43 -33.31
CA ALA A 359 17.35 0.78 -32.04
C ALA A 359 18.85 0.41 -32.06
N LYS A 360 19.72 1.29 -31.56
CA LYS A 360 21.18 1.09 -31.59
C LYS A 360 21.88 1.65 -30.34
N GLY A 361 23.02 1.03 -30.01
CA GLY A 361 23.94 1.47 -28.95
C GLY A 361 23.48 1.09 -27.55
N VAL A 362 24.21 1.60 -26.54
CA VAL A 362 23.97 1.24 -25.13
C VAL A 362 22.54 1.53 -24.68
N TRP A 363 22.01 2.67 -25.08
CA TRP A 363 20.69 3.15 -24.70
C TRP A 363 19.58 2.76 -25.70
N GLN A 364 19.92 2.00 -26.75
CA GLN A 364 18.97 1.49 -27.75
C GLN A 364 18.08 2.57 -28.38
N PHE A 365 18.64 3.75 -28.66
CA PHE A 365 17.87 4.84 -29.25
C PHE A 365 17.35 4.51 -30.66
N ILE A 366 16.05 4.71 -30.86
CA ILE A 366 15.46 4.81 -32.19
C ILE A 366 15.82 6.15 -32.85
N PRO A 367 15.88 6.21 -34.20
CA PRO A 367 16.35 7.41 -34.91
C PRO A 367 15.66 8.73 -34.54
N PRO A 368 14.31 8.82 -34.45
CA PRO A 368 13.66 10.09 -34.15
C PRO A 368 14.04 10.62 -32.77
N THR A 369 14.11 9.74 -31.77
CA THR A 369 14.49 10.09 -30.41
C THR A 369 15.97 10.48 -30.32
N ALA A 370 16.86 9.73 -30.97
CA ALA A 370 18.28 10.09 -31.06
C ALA A 370 18.48 11.51 -31.61
N ILE A 371 17.82 11.82 -32.72
CA ILE A 371 17.89 13.14 -33.35
C ILE A 371 17.31 14.22 -32.43
N LYS A 372 16.14 13.97 -31.81
CA LYS A 372 15.50 14.91 -30.87
C LYS A 372 16.46 15.30 -29.73
N TYR A 373 17.26 14.37 -29.23
CA TYR A 373 18.22 14.60 -28.15
C TYR A 373 19.65 14.86 -28.62
N GLY A 374 19.84 15.20 -29.90
CA GLY A 374 21.09 15.77 -30.42
C GLY A 374 22.15 14.77 -30.89
N LEU A 375 21.80 13.49 -31.04
CA LEU A 375 22.68 12.49 -31.66
C LEU A 375 22.53 12.52 -33.18
N ARG A 376 23.63 12.36 -33.91
CA ARG A 376 23.61 12.23 -35.37
C ARG A 376 23.70 10.75 -35.79
N PRO A 377 22.63 10.19 -36.39
CA PRO A 377 22.68 8.83 -36.90
C PRO A 377 23.63 8.70 -38.09
N GLY A 378 24.22 7.52 -38.25
CA GLY A 378 25.15 7.21 -39.33
C GLY A 378 24.45 6.76 -40.62
N PRO A 379 25.19 6.61 -41.72
CA PRO A 379 24.63 6.20 -43.02
C PRO A 379 24.06 4.78 -43.05
N LEU A 380 24.39 3.93 -42.08
CA LEU A 380 23.77 2.61 -41.93
C LEU A 380 22.51 2.66 -41.04
N LEU A 381 21.82 3.80 -41.00
CA LEU A 381 20.62 4.05 -40.19
C LEU A 381 19.58 2.92 -40.27
N GLU A 382 19.25 2.52 -41.50
CA GLU A 382 18.22 1.54 -41.83
C GLU A 382 18.74 0.09 -41.89
N VAL A 383 20.03 -0.12 -41.59
CA VAL A 383 20.68 -1.43 -41.63
C VAL A 383 20.92 -1.92 -40.20
N ARG A 384 20.57 -3.19 -39.93
CA ARG A 384 20.79 -3.87 -38.64
C ARG A 384 22.27 -4.25 -38.45
N ARG A 385 23.16 -3.26 -38.48
CA ARG A 385 24.61 -3.42 -38.33
C ARG A 385 25.21 -2.24 -37.58
N TYR A 386 26.30 -2.51 -36.87
CA TYR A 386 27.16 -1.49 -36.27
C TYR A 386 27.64 -0.48 -37.30
N ASP A 387 27.69 0.79 -36.90
CA ASP A 387 28.15 1.90 -37.72
C ASP A 387 29.01 2.84 -36.87
N PRO A 388 30.34 2.89 -37.09
CA PRO A 388 31.21 3.76 -36.30
C PRO A 388 30.93 5.25 -36.48
N ARG A 389 30.14 5.65 -37.50
CA ARG A 389 29.73 7.04 -37.72
C ARG A 389 28.38 7.39 -37.08
N ASP A 390 27.72 6.43 -36.45
CA ASP A 390 26.44 6.65 -35.79
C ASP A 390 26.66 6.97 -34.30
N GLU A 391 26.37 8.21 -33.91
CA GLU A 391 26.64 8.72 -32.55
C GLU A 391 25.78 8.03 -31.47
N ARG A 392 24.82 7.18 -31.84
CA ARG A 392 24.13 6.31 -30.87
C ARG A 392 25.03 5.25 -30.26
N TYR A 393 26.11 4.86 -30.93
CA TYR A 393 27.12 3.95 -30.41
C TYR A 393 28.22 4.67 -29.59
N ASP A 394 28.27 6.00 -29.63
CA ASP A 394 29.18 6.79 -28.80
C ASP A 394 28.61 6.84 -27.37
N PHE A 395 29.26 6.12 -26.45
CA PHE A 395 28.76 5.93 -25.09
C PHE A 395 28.48 7.24 -24.36
N GLU A 396 29.42 8.19 -24.39
CA GLU A 396 29.26 9.46 -23.69
C GLU A 396 28.14 10.31 -24.28
N LYS A 397 28.12 10.47 -25.61
CA LYS A 397 27.07 11.25 -26.27
C LYS A 397 25.71 10.63 -26.05
N ALA A 398 25.60 9.30 -26.19
CA ALA A 398 24.36 8.58 -25.96
C ALA A 398 23.90 8.69 -24.50
N THR A 399 24.82 8.65 -23.53
CA THR A 399 24.49 8.81 -22.10
C THR A 399 23.98 10.21 -21.78
N ARG A 400 24.64 11.25 -22.29
CA ARG A 400 24.14 12.65 -22.19
C ARG A 400 22.76 12.81 -22.82
N ALA A 401 22.53 12.19 -23.98
CA ALA A 401 21.23 12.22 -24.65
C ALA A 401 20.16 11.45 -23.85
N ALA A 402 20.50 10.30 -23.25
CA ALA A 402 19.62 9.51 -22.41
C ALA A 402 19.22 10.26 -21.15
N ALA A 403 20.16 10.89 -20.44
CA ALA A 403 19.85 11.65 -19.24
C ALA A 403 18.88 12.81 -19.53
N ARG A 404 19.10 13.56 -20.62
CA ARG A 404 18.14 14.60 -21.06
C ARG A 404 16.77 14.01 -21.40
N TYR A 405 16.72 12.89 -22.11
CA TYR A 405 15.46 12.23 -22.45
C TYR A 405 14.68 11.77 -21.22
N LEU A 406 15.36 11.10 -20.29
CA LEU A 406 14.77 10.65 -19.04
C LEU A 406 14.29 11.85 -18.20
N LYS A 407 15.05 12.95 -18.17
CA LYS A 407 14.69 14.18 -17.45
C LYS A 407 13.43 14.83 -18.00
N ASP A 408 13.29 14.89 -19.31
CA ASP A 408 12.12 15.43 -19.99
C ASP A 408 10.87 14.64 -19.60
N ILE A 409 10.91 13.31 -19.68
CA ILE A 409 9.77 12.47 -19.27
C ILE A 409 9.52 12.61 -17.76
N TYR A 410 10.56 12.58 -16.93
CA TYR A 410 10.45 12.64 -15.47
C TYR A 410 9.74 13.92 -15.00
N SER A 411 10.07 15.06 -15.61
CA SER A 411 9.62 16.38 -15.16
C SER A 411 8.30 16.83 -15.79
N THR A 412 7.93 16.26 -16.94
CA THR A 412 6.69 16.65 -17.65
C THR A 412 5.60 15.59 -17.48
N GLU A 413 5.80 14.42 -18.08
CA GLU A 413 4.77 13.39 -18.18
C GLU A 413 4.66 12.58 -16.90
N ALA A 414 5.78 12.02 -16.43
CA ALA A 414 5.79 11.10 -15.31
C ALA A 414 5.63 11.78 -13.95
N GLN A 415 5.66 13.12 -13.88
CA GLN A 415 5.47 13.92 -12.67
C GLN A 415 6.22 13.37 -11.45
N ALA A 416 7.53 13.16 -11.64
CA ALA A 416 8.48 12.63 -10.67
C ALA A 416 8.34 11.13 -10.31
N SER A 417 7.59 10.34 -11.09
CA SER A 417 7.59 8.88 -11.01
C SER A 417 8.62 8.26 -11.96
N GLY A 418 9.73 7.78 -11.41
CA GLY A 418 10.78 7.09 -12.17
C GLY A 418 10.27 5.79 -12.81
N LEU A 419 9.33 5.08 -12.19
CA LEU A 419 8.75 3.87 -12.79
C LEU A 419 7.90 4.19 -14.03
N LEU A 420 7.18 5.33 -14.04
CA LEU A 420 6.51 5.82 -15.25
C LEU A 420 7.51 6.22 -16.33
N VAL A 421 8.67 6.79 -15.96
CA VAL A 421 9.74 7.07 -16.93
C VAL A 421 10.21 5.78 -17.58
N ILE A 422 10.49 4.75 -16.79
CA ILE A 422 10.93 3.44 -17.30
C ILE A 422 9.87 2.84 -18.23
N ALA A 423 8.58 2.88 -17.84
CA ALA A 423 7.49 2.40 -18.67
C ALA A 423 7.37 3.18 -19.99
N SER A 424 7.51 4.51 -19.94
CA SER A 424 7.44 5.41 -21.11
C SER A 424 8.61 5.20 -22.05
N TYR A 425 9.79 4.90 -21.52
CA TYR A 425 10.98 4.61 -22.31
C TYR A 425 10.77 3.38 -23.20
N ASN A 426 10.23 2.30 -22.63
CA ASN A 426 10.00 1.03 -23.34
C ASN A 426 8.78 1.07 -24.27
N TRP A 427 7.62 1.49 -23.76
CA TRP A 427 6.37 1.45 -24.53
C TRP A 427 6.21 2.64 -25.50
N GLY A 428 7.04 3.67 -25.32
CA GLY A 428 7.01 4.90 -26.08
C GLY A 428 6.17 5.98 -25.41
N GLU A 429 6.78 7.16 -25.32
CA GLU A 429 6.26 8.40 -24.73
C GLU A 429 4.79 8.65 -25.10
N ASN A 430 4.43 8.62 -26.39
CA ASN A 430 3.07 8.92 -26.84
C ASN A 430 1.99 7.97 -26.29
N ASN A 431 2.28 6.68 -26.13
CA ASN A 431 1.31 5.70 -25.63
C ASN A 431 1.03 5.95 -24.15
N VAL A 432 2.10 6.17 -23.37
CA VAL A 432 1.99 6.40 -21.93
C VAL A 432 1.42 7.79 -21.65
N ARG A 433 1.83 8.81 -22.41
CA ARG A 433 1.32 10.18 -22.37
C ARG A 433 -0.21 10.23 -22.50
N GLU A 434 -0.80 9.50 -23.44
CA GLU A 434 -2.26 9.53 -23.63
C GLU A 434 -3.02 9.05 -22.38
N MET A 435 -2.52 8.01 -21.72
CA MET A 435 -3.11 7.51 -20.47
C MET A 435 -2.85 8.46 -19.31
N ILE A 436 -1.61 8.96 -19.20
CA ILE A 436 -1.19 9.88 -18.15
C ILE A 436 -1.98 11.20 -18.20
N HIS A 437 -2.24 11.76 -19.38
CA HIS A 437 -3.00 13.00 -19.54
C HIS A 437 -4.46 12.89 -19.07
N ARG A 438 -5.00 11.66 -18.95
CA ARG A 438 -6.33 11.41 -18.39
C ARG A 438 -6.30 11.29 -16.86
N MET A 439 -5.12 11.29 -16.25
CA MET A 439 -4.91 11.23 -14.81
C MET A 439 -4.69 12.64 -14.25
N PRO A 440 -5.11 12.93 -13.00
CA PRO A 440 -4.87 14.24 -12.39
C PRO A 440 -3.38 14.62 -12.38
N GLU A 441 -3.08 15.90 -12.62
CA GLU A 441 -1.72 16.46 -12.71
C GLU A 441 -1.08 16.68 -11.33
N ASN A 442 -0.94 15.61 -10.55
CA ASN A 442 -0.14 15.64 -9.33
C ASN A 442 0.57 14.29 -9.06
N PRO A 443 1.72 14.28 -8.37
CA PRO A 443 2.49 13.05 -8.08
C PRO A 443 1.72 11.97 -7.31
N ARG A 444 0.72 12.36 -6.50
CA ARG A 444 -0.10 11.41 -5.72
C ARG A 444 -1.00 10.57 -6.61
N GLU A 445 -1.55 11.18 -7.66
CA GLU A 445 -2.46 10.53 -8.61
C GLU A 445 -1.77 10.10 -9.90
N ARG A 446 -0.56 10.59 -10.18
CA ARG A 446 0.22 10.31 -11.39
C ARG A 446 1.54 9.64 -11.05
N ASN A 447 1.44 8.34 -10.79
CA ASN A 447 2.57 7.43 -10.59
C ASN A 447 2.24 6.07 -11.21
N PHE A 448 3.22 5.18 -11.25
CA PHE A 448 3.10 3.89 -11.95
C PHE A 448 1.98 3.02 -11.39
N TRP A 449 1.77 3.04 -10.07
CA TRP A 449 0.72 2.26 -9.43
C TRP A 449 -0.67 2.76 -9.80
N ARG A 450 -0.86 4.08 -9.81
CA ARG A 450 -2.12 4.69 -10.24
C ARG A 450 -2.43 4.43 -11.71
N LEU A 451 -1.40 4.29 -12.56
CA LEU A 451 -1.56 3.85 -13.93
C LEU A 451 -2.07 2.40 -13.99
N LEU A 452 -1.43 1.48 -13.26
CA LEU A 452 -1.82 0.05 -13.22
C LEU A 452 -3.22 -0.19 -12.63
N GLU A 453 -3.68 0.64 -11.70
CA GLU A 453 -5.05 0.60 -11.17
C GLU A 453 -6.11 0.92 -12.24
N ARG A 454 -5.75 1.75 -13.23
CA ARG A 454 -6.69 2.32 -14.21
C ARG A 454 -6.59 1.66 -15.57
N TYR A 455 -5.41 1.18 -15.95
CA TYR A 455 -5.11 0.72 -17.31
C TYR A 455 -4.39 -0.61 -17.30
N LYS A 456 -4.67 -1.41 -18.34
CA LYS A 456 -3.86 -2.58 -18.67
C LYS A 456 -2.70 -2.14 -19.54
N ILE A 457 -1.50 -2.53 -19.15
CA ILE A 457 -0.27 -2.29 -19.92
C ILE A 457 0.25 -3.61 -20.52
N PRO A 458 1.02 -3.58 -21.62
CA PRO A 458 1.67 -4.76 -22.16
C PRO A 458 2.52 -5.46 -21.11
N GLN A 459 2.49 -6.79 -21.11
CA GLN A 459 3.30 -7.59 -20.20
C GLN A 459 4.79 -7.30 -20.38
N GLU A 460 5.25 -7.06 -21.61
CA GLU A 460 6.62 -6.68 -21.90
C GLU A 460 7.05 -5.41 -21.14
N THR A 461 6.21 -4.38 -21.12
CA THR A 461 6.49 -3.12 -20.41
C THR A 461 6.45 -3.30 -18.90
N TYR A 462 5.48 -4.06 -18.40
CA TYR A 462 5.42 -4.42 -16.98
C TYR A 462 6.69 -5.15 -16.53
N ASP A 463 7.08 -6.20 -17.25
CA ASP A 463 8.28 -6.98 -16.98
C ASP A 463 9.53 -6.10 -17.09
N TYR A 464 9.60 -5.21 -18.09
CA TYR A 464 10.69 -4.28 -18.29
C TYR A 464 10.91 -3.38 -17.08
N VAL A 465 9.84 -2.79 -16.52
CA VAL A 465 9.90 -1.98 -15.30
C VAL A 465 10.44 -2.79 -14.12
N PHE A 466 9.90 -3.98 -13.87
CA PHE A 466 10.32 -4.81 -12.74
C PHE A 466 11.72 -5.40 -12.87
N TYR A 467 12.20 -5.70 -14.09
CA TYR A 467 13.58 -6.12 -14.30
C TYR A 467 14.58 -5.01 -13.96
N ILE A 468 14.30 -3.77 -14.36
CA ILE A 468 15.16 -2.62 -14.04
C ILE A 468 15.11 -2.32 -12.56
N PHE A 469 13.91 -2.27 -11.98
CA PHE A 469 13.73 -1.99 -10.56
C PHE A 469 14.42 -3.04 -9.68
N SER A 470 14.23 -4.34 -9.97
CA SER A 470 14.88 -5.41 -9.20
C SER A 470 16.40 -5.43 -9.38
N ALA A 471 16.92 -5.06 -10.55
CA ALA A 471 18.37 -4.92 -10.75
C ALA A 471 18.93 -3.76 -9.91
N ALA A 472 18.20 -2.64 -9.80
CA ALA A 472 18.55 -1.55 -8.89
C ALA A 472 18.55 -2.00 -7.42
N VAL A 473 17.52 -2.74 -6.99
CA VAL A 473 17.47 -3.32 -5.62
C VAL A 473 18.69 -4.21 -5.35
N ILE A 474 19.03 -5.11 -6.29
CA ILE A 474 20.22 -5.96 -6.16
C ILE A 474 21.48 -5.09 -6.07
N GLY A 475 21.56 -4.06 -6.90
CA GLY A 475 22.66 -3.11 -6.98
C GLY A 475 23.04 -2.44 -5.66
N GLU A 476 22.05 -2.09 -4.84
CA GLU A 476 22.26 -1.43 -3.55
C GLU A 476 23.06 -2.30 -2.57
N ASN A 477 22.88 -3.62 -2.60
CA ASN A 477 23.66 -4.57 -1.79
C ASN A 477 23.75 -5.95 -2.49
N PRO A 478 24.65 -6.12 -3.48
CA PRO A 478 24.64 -7.31 -4.33
C PRO A 478 24.88 -8.61 -3.54
N ARG A 479 25.76 -8.56 -2.54
CA ARG A 479 26.12 -9.71 -1.70
C ARG A 479 24.94 -10.23 -0.88
N LEU A 480 24.06 -9.34 -0.39
CA LEU A 480 22.84 -9.73 0.31
C LEU A 480 21.92 -10.60 -0.57
N PHE A 481 21.89 -10.33 -1.87
CA PHE A 481 21.06 -11.06 -2.83
C PHE A 481 21.79 -12.23 -3.52
N GLY A 482 23.02 -12.55 -3.09
CA GLY A 482 23.79 -13.67 -3.59
C GLY A 482 24.60 -13.39 -4.86
N PHE A 483 24.91 -12.12 -5.15
CA PHE A 483 25.76 -11.73 -6.27
C PHE A 483 27.16 -11.32 -5.79
N ASP A 484 28.18 -11.67 -6.58
CA ASP A 484 29.60 -11.44 -6.27
C ASP A 484 30.16 -10.27 -7.09
N PHE A 485 29.60 -9.08 -6.88
CA PHE A 485 30.11 -7.81 -7.38
C PHE A 485 29.85 -6.70 -6.34
N ASN A 486 30.58 -5.58 -6.44
CA ASN A 486 30.36 -4.43 -5.56
C ASN A 486 29.24 -3.55 -6.09
N ASN A 487 28.64 -2.69 -5.26
CA ASN A 487 27.63 -1.75 -5.75
C ASN A 487 28.24 -0.90 -6.89
N PRO A 488 27.76 -1.01 -8.14
CA PRO A 488 28.40 -0.35 -9.27
C PRO A 488 28.20 1.17 -9.24
N ILE A 489 27.17 1.65 -8.55
CA ILE A 489 26.78 3.07 -8.52
C ILE A 489 27.00 3.71 -7.14
N SER A 490 27.71 3.05 -6.22
CA SER A 490 28.07 3.66 -4.94
C SER A 490 28.92 4.92 -5.19
N ASN A 491 28.70 5.94 -4.36
CA ASN A 491 29.51 7.14 -4.43
C ASN A 491 30.93 6.78 -3.94
N PRO A 492 32.01 7.15 -4.63
CA PRO A 492 33.37 6.92 -4.14
C PRO A 492 33.69 7.60 -2.79
N ARG A 493 32.79 8.44 -2.28
CA ARG A 493 32.91 9.12 -0.98
C ARG A 493 32.18 8.39 0.16
N ASP A 494 31.47 7.31 -0.14
CA ASP A 494 30.73 6.49 0.83
C ASP A 494 31.54 5.25 1.29
N GLU A 495 32.77 5.07 0.78
CA GLU A 495 33.83 4.17 1.28
C GLU A 495 34.90 4.97 2.03
#